data_AF-A0A0Q8WLT9-F1
#
_entry.id   AF-A0A0Q8WLT9-F1
#
_cell.length_a   1.000
_cell.length_b   1.000
_cell.length_c   1.000
_cell.angle_alpha   90.00
_cell.angle_beta   90.00
_cell.angle_gamma   90.00
#
_symmetry.space_group_name_H-M   'P 1'
#
loop_
_entity.id
_entity.type
_entity.pdbx_description
1 polymer ?
#
loop_
_entity_poly.entity_id
_entity_poly.type
_entity_poly.pdbx_seq_one_letter_code
_entity_poly.pdbx_strand_id
1 'polypeptide(L)'
;MDMHIVWDESRHPSSAGRNRRLAAAVALCAAGLTLTSGAQAESMEERLRAQLRSTTQQLSQLQSEQAQVNAAKAAAEAQRDTAQKELETLRAQLAQARGQADKLAGQQEAVMESAQAQVAATHAQLGKFKGAYDELLTLARAKDTERQALARNLAQRDEEVKVCVARNRDMYEAGKEILHAYESISTGDILAIKQPFAGKARVRFEEQAQAYGDKLYDAQVPRSQAAATSKP
;
A
#
# COMPACT_ATOMS: atom_id res chain seq x y z
N MET A 1 -21.51 9.40 -6.30
CA MET A 1 -21.53 9.99 -7.66
C MET A 1 -21.72 8.85 -8.62
N ASP A 2 -22.97 8.50 -8.88
CA ASP A 2 -23.39 7.50 -9.85
C ASP A 2 -23.66 8.21 -11.18
N MET A 3 -22.96 7.81 -12.24
CA MET A 3 -23.24 8.28 -13.60
C MET A 3 -23.74 7.09 -14.43
N HIS A 4 -25.06 7.02 -14.54
CA HIS A 4 -25.76 6.34 -15.61
C HIS A 4 -25.41 6.99 -16.94
N ILE A 5 -24.89 6.22 -17.91
CA ILE A 5 -24.94 6.60 -19.32
C ILE A 5 -25.73 5.52 -20.05
N VAL A 6 -26.99 5.86 -20.29
CA VAL A 6 -27.91 5.24 -21.24
C VAL A 6 -27.75 6.00 -22.55
N TRP A 7 -27.31 5.33 -23.62
CA TRP A 7 -27.32 5.78 -25.01
C TRP A 7 -26.96 4.55 -25.87
N ASP A 8 -27.57 4.19 -27.00
CA ASP A 8 -28.84 4.50 -27.67
C ASP A 8 -28.91 3.41 -28.77
N GLU A 9 -30.01 2.68 -28.80
CA GLU A 9 -30.26 1.52 -29.63
C GLU A 9 -30.81 1.98 -31.00
N SER A 10 -30.46 1.27 -32.07
CA SER A 10 -31.20 1.20 -33.34
C SER A 10 -31.18 2.41 -34.30
N ARG A 11 -30.32 2.33 -35.33
CA ARG A 11 -30.55 2.97 -36.62
C ARG A 11 -30.57 1.92 -37.74
N HIS A 12 -31.77 1.49 -38.11
CA HIS A 12 -32.06 0.81 -39.37
C HIS A 12 -32.37 1.84 -40.47
N PRO A 13 -31.80 1.72 -41.68
CA PRO A 13 -32.33 2.41 -42.85
C PRO A 13 -33.48 1.61 -43.49
N SER A 14 -34.63 2.27 -43.57
CA SER A 14 -35.81 1.86 -44.33
C SER A 14 -35.61 2.07 -45.84
N SER A 15 -35.92 1.06 -46.65
CA SER A 15 -36.27 1.26 -48.07
C SER A 15 -37.14 0.11 -48.60
N ALA A 16 -38.39 0.06 -48.12
CA ALA A 16 -39.45 -0.70 -48.76
C ALA A 16 -40.15 0.21 -49.80
N GLY A 17 -39.99 -0.08 -51.09
CA GLY A 17 -40.70 0.65 -52.13
C GLY A 17 -40.16 0.47 -53.54
N ARG A 18 -40.51 -0.65 -54.20
CA ARG A 18 -40.97 -0.58 -55.60
C ARG A 18 -41.74 -1.83 -55.99
N ASN A 19 -43.03 -1.59 -56.08
CA ASN A 19 -44.03 -2.41 -56.69
C ASN A 19 -43.67 -2.84 -58.12
N ARG A 20 -44.00 -4.11 -58.39
CA ARG A 20 -44.89 -4.59 -59.48
C ARG A 20 -44.55 -4.21 -60.91
N ARG A 21 -44.48 -5.26 -61.74
CA ARG A 21 -44.69 -5.39 -63.21
C ARG A 21 -43.55 -6.31 -63.70
N LEU A 22 -43.75 -7.56 -64.11
CA LEU A 22 -44.74 -8.06 -65.05
C LEU A 22 -45.03 -9.53 -64.76
N ALA A 23 -46.31 -9.83 -64.55
CA ALA A 23 -46.86 -11.18 -64.61
C ALA A 23 -47.02 -11.60 -66.08
N ALA A 24 -46.99 -12.91 -66.26
CA ALA A 24 -47.32 -13.65 -67.46
C ALA A 24 -48.65 -13.23 -68.11
N ALA A 25 -48.67 -13.16 -69.44
CA ALA A 25 -49.83 -13.09 -70.35
C ALA A 25 -49.23 -13.01 -71.78
N VAL A 26 -49.56 -13.80 -72.81
CA VAL A 26 -50.72 -14.64 -73.13
C VAL A 26 -50.25 -15.67 -74.16
N ALA A 27 -50.57 -16.95 -73.91
CA ALA A 27 -50.80 -17.94 -74.95
C ALA A 27 -52.23 -17.76 -75.46
N LEU A 28 -52.43 -17.56 -76.77
CA LEU A 28 -53.61 -17.92 -77.59
C LEU A 28 -53.74 -16.97 -78.79
N CYS A 29 -53.44 -17.51 -79.97
CA CYS A 29 -54.33 -17.44 -81.14
C CYS A 29 -53.78 -18.39 -82.21
N ALA A 30 -54.22 -19.65 -82.09
CA ALA A 30 -54.37 -20.53 -83.22
C ALA A 30 -55.56 -20.05 -84.08
N ALA A 31 -55.58 -20.52 -85.33
CA ALA A 31 -56.60 -20.33 -86.37
C ALA A 31 -56.40 -19.13 -87.30
N GLY A 32 -55.79 -19.43 -88.46
CA GLY A 32 -55.71 -18.55 -89.60
C GLY A 32 -55.10 -19.25 -90.82
N LEU A 33 -55.47 -20.51 -91.07
CA LEU A 33 -55.23 -21.17 -92.35
C LEU A 33 -55.98 -20.38 -93.43
N THR A 34 -55.27 -19.65 -94.26
CA THR A 34 -55.68 -19.40 -95.64
C THR A 34 -54.51 -19.76 -96.53
N LEU A 35 -54.76 -20.78 -97.37
CA LEU A 35 -53.86 -21.20 -98.42
C LEU A 35 -53.78 -20.10 -99.47
N THR A 36 -52.59 -19.53 -99.67
CA THR A 36 -52.21 -18.96 -100.96
C THR A 36 -50.97 -19.69 -101.42
N SER A 37 -51.19 -20.74 -102.22
CA SER A 37 -50.15 -21.38 -103.01
C SER A 37 -49.62 -20.39 -104.03
N GLY A 38 -48.44 -19.84 -103.76
CA GLY A 38 -47.67 -19.02 -104.69
C GLY A 38 -46.19 -19.25 -104.44
N ALA A 39 -45.49 -19.73 -105.48
CA ALA A 39 -44.03 -19.73 -105.60
C ALA A 39 -43.21 -20.49 -104.51
N GLN A 40 -43.28 -21.83 -104.53
CA GLN A 40 -42.38 -22.74 -103.79
C GLN A 40 -40.93 -22.79 -104.35
N ALA A 41 -40.44 -21.70 -104.95
CA ALA A 41 -39.07 -21.60 -105.47
C ALA A 41 -38.34 -20.29 -105.10
N GLU A 42 -39.04 -19.17 -104.87
CA GLU A 42 -38.43 -17.91 -104.38
C GLU A 42 -38.38 -17.82 -102.83
N SER A 43 -39.21 -18.60 -102.12
CA SER A 43 -39.31 -18.56 -100.65
C SER A 43 -38.13 -19.18 -99.90
N MET A 44 -37.36 -20.06 -100.54
CA MET A 44 -36.20 -20.70 -99.92
C MET A 44 -35.02 -19.73 -99.84
N GLU A 45 -34.79 -18.95 -100.89
CA GLU A 45 -33.71 -17.96 -100.95
C GLU A 45 -33.95 -16.77 -100.01
N GLU A 46 -35.20 -16.30 -99.89
CA GLU A 46 -35.56 -15.27 -98.90
C GLU A 46 -35.47 -15.76 -97.45
N ARG A 47 -35.82 -17.03 -97.19
CA ARG A 47 -35.59 -17.66 -95.88
C ARG A 47 -34.11 -17.83 -95.59
N LEU A 48 -33.29 -18.23 -96.56
CA LEU A 48 -31.84 -18.30 -96.44
C LEU A 48 -31.25 -16.91 -96.16
N ARG A 49 -31.69 -15.85 -96.85
CA ARG A 49 -31.27 -14.46 -96.58
C ARG A 49 -31.76 -13.96 -95.21
N ALA A 50 -32.96 -14.31 -94.78
CA ALA A 50 -33.48 -13.96 -93.45
C ALA A 50 -32.71 -14.70 -92.35
N GLN A 51 -32.40 -15.98 -92.57
CA GLN A 51 -31.60 -16.81 -91.67
C GLN A 51 -30.16 -16.30 -91.58
N LEU A 52 -29.55 -15.86 -92.69
CA LEU A 52 -28.21 -15.28 -92.71
C LEU A 52 -28.15 -13.92 -92.01
N ARG A 53 -29.19 -13.08 -92.15
CA ARG A 53 -29.34 -11.83 -91.38
C ARG A 53 -29.52 -12.10 -89.89
N SER A 54 -30.35 -13.09 -89.54
CA SER A 54 -30.56 -13.53 -88.15
C SER A 54 -29.27 -14.08 -87.52
N THR A 55 -28.50 -14.90 -88.24
CA THR A 55 -27.22 -15.42 -87.72
C THR A 55 -26.17 -14.33 -87.61
N THR A 56 -26.14 -13.37 -88.54
CA THR A 56 -25.24 -12.20 -88.44
C THR A 56 -25.61 -11.32 -87.23
N GLN A 57 -26.91 -11.12 -86.96
CA GLN A 57 -27.37 -10.39 -85.79
C GLN A 57 -27.05 -11.13 -84.48
N GLN A 58 -27.21 -12.46 -84.46
CA GLN A 58 -26.82 -13.30 -83.32
C GLN A 58 -25.30 -13.28 -83.08
N LEU A 59 -24.48 -13.32 -84.13
CA LEU A 59 -23.02 -13.21 -84.00
C LEU A 59 -22.61 -11.83 -83.47
N SER A 60 -23.22 -10.76 -83.97
CA SER A 60 -22.97 -9.40 -83.45
C SER A 60 -23.38 -9.26 -81.99
N GLN A 61 -24.51 -9.84 -81.60
CA GLN A 61 -24.98 -9.86 -80.22
C GLN A 61 -24.04 -10.66 -79.31
N LEU A 62 -23.66 -11.87 -79.72
CA LEU A 62 -22.71 -12.70 -78.97
C LEU A 62 -21.32 -12.05 -78.85
N GLN A 63 -20.86 -11.35 -79.90
CA GLN A 63 -19.61 -10.60 -79.85
C GLN A 63 -19.68 -9.43 -78.84
N SER A 64 -20.81 -8.72 -78.80
CA SER A 64 -21.06 -7.67 -77.80
C SER A 64 -21.15 -8.24 -76.38
N GLU A 65 -21.85 -9.36 -76.20
CA GLU A 65 -21.95 -10.06 -74.91
C GLU A 65 -20.59 -10.59 -74.44
N GLN A 66 -19.78 -11.14 -75.35
CA GLN A 66 -18.41 -11.57 -75.05
C GLN A 66 -17.52 -10.39 -74.62
N ALA A 67 -17.63 -9.25 -75.31
CA ALA A 67 -16.93 -8.02 -74.91
C ALA A 67 -17.38 -7.54 -73.52
N GLN A 68 -18.69 -7.59 -73.23
CA GLN A 68 -19.26 -7.18 -71.95
C GLN A 68 -18.84 -8.11 -70.80
N VAL A 69 -18.84 -9.43 -71.02
CA VAL A 69 -18.40 -10.41 -70.03
C VAL A 69 -16.90 -10.29 -69.77
N ASN A 70 -16.09 -10.07 -70.82
CA ASN A 70 -14.65 -9.85 -70.66
C ASN A 70 -14.36 -8.55 -69.88
N ALA A 71 -15.12 -7.48 -70.14
CA ALA A 71 -15.01 -6.23 -69.37
C ALA A 71 -15.44 -6.42 -67.90
N ALA A 72 -16.53 -7.16 -67.65
CA ALA A 72 -16.99 -7.49 -66.29
C ALA A 72 -15.98 -8.38 -65.54
N LYS A 73 -15.37 -9.35 -66.23
CA LYS A 73 -14.32 -10.20 -65.68
C LYS A 73 -13.09 -9.38 -65.30
N ALA A 74 -12.61 -8.51 -66.18
CA ALA A 74 -11.48 -7.63 -65.88
C ALA A 74 -11.77 -6.69 -64.70
N ALA A 75 -12.99 -6.17 -64.60
CA ALA A 75 -13.41 -5.36 -63.45
C ALA A 75 -13.47 -6.16 -62.14
N ALA A 76 -13.98 -7.39 -62.19
CA ALA A 76 -14.04 -8.28 -61.02
C ALA A 76 -12.63 -8.74 -60.58
N GLU A 77 -11.72 -8.99 -61.52
CA GLU A 77 -10.31 -9.30 -61.24
C GLU A 77 -9.62 -8.09 -60.59
N ALA A 78 -9.81 -6.88 -61.11
CA ALA A 78 -9.27 -5.66 -60.50
C ALA A 78 -9.81 -5.40 -59.09
N GLN A 79 -11.10 -5.66 -58.84
CA GLN A 79 -11.70 -5.57 -57.52
C GLN A 79 -11.16 -6.62 -56.55
N ARG A 80 -10.99 -7.86 -56.99
CA ARG A 80 -10.33 -8.90 -56.18
C ARG A 80 -8.92 -8.49 -55.80
N ASP A 81 -8.13 -8.03 -56.76
CA ASP A 81 -6.73 -7.69 -56.53
C ASP A 81 -6.62 -6.50 -55.56
N THR A 82 -7.55 -5.55 -55.63
CA THR A 82 -7.68 -4.45 -54.66
C THR A 82 -8.04 -4.97 -53.28
N ALA A 83 -9.07 -5.81 -53.17
CA ALA A 83 -9.49 -6.40 -51.89
C ALA A 83 -8.40 -7.30 -51.27
N GLN A 84 -7.64 -8.04 -52.09
CA GLN A 84 -6.49 -8.83 -51.63
C GLN A 84 -5.39 -7.93 -51.06
N LYS A 85 -5.07 -6.82 -51.73
CA LYS A 85 -4.10 -5.84 -51.20
C LYS A 85 -4.59 -5.24 -49.88
N GLU A 86 -5.87 -4.87 -49.79
CA GLU A 86 -6.46 -4.36 -48.54
C GLU A 86 -6.38 -5.40 -47.41
N LEU A 87 -6.72 -6.66 -47.67
CA LEU A 87 -6.59 -7.73 -46.68
C LEU A 87 -5.15 -7.92 -46.19
N GLU A 88 -4.16 -7.88 -47.09
CA GLU A 88 -2.75 -7.97 -46.69
C GLU A 88 -2.32 -6.76 -45.86
N THR A 89 -2.75 -5.54 -46.22
CA THR A 89 -2.46 -4.35 -45.40
C THR A 89 -3.11 -4.41 -44.02
N LEU A 90 -4.37 -4.84 -43.92
CA LEU A 90 -5.07 -5.00 -42.66
C LEU A 90 -4.44 -6.10 -41.80
N ARG A 91 -4.01 -7.22 -42.40
CA ARG A 91 -3.26 -8.27 -41.70
C ARG A 91 -1.95 -7.75 -41.13
N ALA A 92 -1.20 -6.97 -41.93
CA ALA A 92 0.05 -6.37 -41.47
C ALA A 92 -0.18 -5.40 -40.30
N GLN A 93 -1.21 -4.55 -40.39
CA GLN A 93 -1.59 -3.63 -39.30
C GLN A 93 -2.01 -4.37 -38.04
N LEU A 94 -2.78 -5.46 -38.17
CA LEU A 94 -3.23 -6.27 -37.04
C LEU A 94 -2.04 -6.98 -36.38
N ALA A 95 -1.11 -7.54 -37.17
CA ALA A 95 0.12 -8.13 -36.65
C ALA A 95 0.98 -7.10 -35.91
N GLN A 96 1.10 -5.88 -36.45
CA GLN A 96 1.81 -4.78 -35.80
C GLN A 96 1.13 -4.35 -34.49
N ALA A 97 -0.20 -4.20 -34.49
CA ALA A 97 -0.97 -3.83 -33.31
C ALA A 97 -0.87 -4.89 -32.21
N ARG A 98 -0.94 -6.18 -32.56
CA ARG A 98 -0.70 -7.29 -31.62
C ARG A 98 0.71 -7.24 -31.04
N GLY A 99 1.73 -7.07 -31.88
CA GLY A 99 3.11 -6.95 -31.41
C GLY A 99 3.35 -5.73 -30.50
N GLN A 100 2.62 -4.63 -30.70
CA GLN A 100 2.64 -3.48 -29.80
C GLN A 100 1.90 -3.76 -28.49
N ALA A 101 0.74 -4.43 -28.55
CA ALA A 101 -0.02 -4.82 -27.38
C ALA A 101 0.77 -5.77 -26.48
N ASP A 102 1.43 -6.79 -27.05
CA ASP A 102 2.26 -7.74 -26.30
C ASP A 102 3.45 -7.05 -25.63
N LYS A 103 4.09 -6.10 -26.34
CA LYS A 103 5.18 -5.29 -25.76
C LYS A 103 4.67 -4.42 -24.60
N LEU A 104 3.52 -3.78 -24.76
CA LEU A 104 2.94 -2.93 -23.72
C LEU A 104 2.50 -3.75 -22.51
N ALA A 105 1.93 -4.94 -22.73
CA ALA A 105 1.57 -5.88 -21.67
C ALA A 105 2.82 -6.30 -20.88
N GLY A 106 3.91 -6.70 -21.56
CA GLY A 106 5.16 -7.04 -20.88
C GLY A 106 5.80 -5.86 -20.13
N GLN A 107 5.72 -4.64 -20.68
CA GLN A 107 6.16 -3.44 -19.96
C GLN A 107 5.30 -3.15 -18.73
N GLN A 108 3.98 -3.30 -18.83
CA GLN A 108 3.07 -3.09 -17.73
C GLN A 108 3.31 -4.10 -16.61
N GLU A 109 3.50 -5.38 -16.94
CA GLU A 109 3.86 -6.42 -15.96
C GLU A 109 5.19 -6.09 -15.26
N ALA A 110 6.23 -5.70 -16.00
CA ALA A 110 7.52 -5.30 -15.41
C ALA A 110 7.40 -4.06 -14.50
N VAL A 111 6.59 -3.07 -14.89
CA VAL A 111 6.33 -1.89 -14.06
C VAL A 111 5.54 -2.27 -12.80
N MET A 112 4.55 -3.15 -12.91
CA MET A 112 3.79 -3.62 -11.75
C MET A 112 4.67 -4.43 -10.78
N GLU A 113 5.53 -5.31 -11.29
CA GLU A 113 6.47 -6.09 -10.47
C GLU A 113 7.47 -5.18 -9.76
N SER A 114 8.08 -4.23 -10.49
CA SER A 114 9.02 -3.26 -9.89
C SER A 114 8.35 -2.35 -8.87
N ALA A 115 7.12 -1.89 -9.13
CA ALA A 115 6.34 -1.11 -8.17
C ALA A 115 6.01 -1.92 -6.91
N GLN A 116 5.59 -3.18 -7.05
CA GLN A 116 5.33 -4.08 -5.92
C GLN A 116 6.61 -4.33 -5.10
N ALA A 117 7.73 -4.58 -5.77
CA ALA A 117 9.02 -4.77 -5.10
C ALA A 117 9.45 -3.50 -4.34
N GLN A 118 9.26 -2.31 -4.93
CA GLN A 118 9.58 -1.04 -4.29
C GLN A 118 8.67 -0.74 -3.10
N VAL A 119 7.37 -1.05 -3.21
CA VAL A 119 6.41 -0.94 -2.11
C VAL A 119 6.80 -1.89 -0.97
N ALA A 120 7.11 -3.15 -1.27
CA ALA A 120 7.56 -4.13 -0.28
C ALA A 120 8.86 -3.69 0.41
N ALA A 121 9.85 -3.20 -0.35
CA ALA A 121 11.10 -2.68 0.19
C ALA A 121 10.88 -1.47 1.11
N THR A 122 10.00 -0.55 0.70
CA THR A 122 9.64 0.64 1.49
C THR A 122 8.94 0.26 2.78
N HIS A 123 8.00 -0.70 2.74
CA HIS A 123 7.34 -1.22 3.94
C HIS A 123 8.33 -1.91 4.89
N ALA A 124 9.28 -2.68 4.37
CA ALA A 124 10.31 -3.31 5.17
C ALA A 124 11.20 -2.24 5.86
N GLN A 125 11.58 -1.18 5.16
CA GLN A 125 12.33 -0.07 5.75
C GLN A 125 11.50 0.67 6.81
N LEU A 126 10.24 0.98 6.53
CA LEU A 126 9.32 1.60 7.50
C LEU A 126 9.20 0.74 8.77
N GLY A 127 9.10 -0.58 8.62
CA GLY A 127 9.08 -1.52 9.74
C GLY A 127 10.35 -1.44 10.59
N LYS A 128 11.54 -1.39 9.95
CA LYS A 128 12.82 -1.21 10.65
C LYS A 128 12.90 0.12 11.39
N PHE A 129 12.46 1.21 10.78
CA PHE A 129 12.47 2.52 11.44
C PHE A 129 11.49 2.58 12.62
N LYS A 130 10.30 1.98 12.49
CA LYS A 130 9.36 1.87 13.61
C LYS A 130 9.94 1.02 14.75
N GLY A 131 10.52 -0.14 14.44
CA GLY A 131 11.17 -0.99 15.44
C GLY A 131 12.30 -0.27 16.17
N ALA A 132 13.20 0.40 15.43
CA ALA A 132 14.28 1.18 16.03
C ALA A 132 13.76 2.37 16.87
N TYR A 133 12.66 3.00 16.46
CA TYR A 133 12.03 4.07 17.23
C TYR A 133 11.42 3.55 18.54
N ASP A 134 10.73 2.41 18.50
CA ASP A 134 10.15 1.77 19.69
C ASP A 134 11.24 1.29 20.66
N GLU A 135 12.33 0.72 20.14
CA GLU A 135 13.53 0.39 20.93
C GLU A 135 14.15 1.64 21.59
N LEU A 136 14.29 2.73 20.85
CA LEU A 136 14.82 3.98 21.40
C LEU A 136 13.88 4.56 22.47
N LEU A 137 12.56 4.49 22.26
CA LEU A 137 11.57 4.96 23.21
C LEU A 137 11.58 4.14 24.50
N THR A 138 11.70 2.82 24.39
CA THR A 138 11.81 1.94 25.57
C THR A 138 13.12 2.20 26.33
N LEU A 139 14.24 2.38 25.63
CA LEU A 139 15.53 2.74 26.23
C LEU A 139 15.47 4.10 26.93
N ALA A 140 14.85 5.11 26.31
CA ALA A 140 14.69 6.43 26.91
C ALA A 140 13.87 6.36 28.21
N ARG A 141 12.74 5.64 28.20
CA ARG A 141 11.93 5.42 29.40
C ARG A 141 12.70 4.68 30.49
N ALA A 142 13.44 3.63 30.13
CA ALA A 142 14.28 2.90 31.08
C ALA A 142 15.33 3.84 31.72
N LYS A 143 15.99 4.67 30.91
CA LYS A 143 16.97 5.65 31.41
C LYS A 143 16.34 6.73 32.30
N ASP A 144 15.13 7.18 32.00
CA ASP A 144 14.41 8.11 32.87
C ASP A 144 14.03 7.46 34.21
N THR A 145 13.58 6.20 34.20
CA THR A 145 13.29 5.48 35.45
C THR A 145 14.56 5.25 36.29
N GLU A 146 15.69 4.93 35.65
CA GLU A 146 16.98 4.78 36.30
C GLU A 146 17.45 6.10 36.91
N ARG A 147 17.34 7.21 36.16
CA ARG A 147 17.64 8.55 36.67
C ARG A 147 16.78 8.93 37.87
N GLN A 148 15.48 8.65 37.82
CA GLN A 148 14.59 8.92 38.95
C GLN A 148 14.93 8.07 40.18
N ALA A 149 15.27 6.80 39.99
CA ALA A 149 15.69 5.92 41.08
C ALA A 149 17.00 6.41 41.71
N LEU A 150 18.00 6.74 40.89
CA LEU A 150 19.27 7.29 41.36
C LEU A 150 19.09 8.63 42.08
N ALA A 151 18.25 9.52 41.56
CA ALA A 151 17.95 10.80 42.21
C ALA A 151 17.30 10.61 43.60
N ARG A 152 16.36 9.65 43.73
CA ARG A 152 15.75 9.31 45.03
C ARG A 152 16.77 8.71 45.99
N ASN A 153 17.61 7.79 45.52
CA ASN A 153 18.66 7.19 46.34
C ASN A 153 19.67 8.25 46.82
N LEU A 154 20.09 9.17 45.95
CA LEU A 154 20.96 10.28 46.32
C LEU A 154 20.30 11.18 47.37
N ALA A 155 19.05 11.58 47.17
CA ALA A 155 18.33 12.40 48.15
C ALA A 155 18.20 11.71 49.51
N GLN A 156 17.92 10.40 49.53
CA GLN A 156 17.87 9.62 50.76
C GLN A 156 19.25 9.55 51.43
N ARG A 157 20.31 9.28 50.67
CA ARG A 157 21.67 9.21 51.19
C ARG A 157 22.16 10.56 51.73
N ASP A 158 21.82 11.66 51.07
CA ASP A 158 22.13 13.01 51.55
C ASP A 158 21.44 13.29 52.89
N GLU A 159 20.17 12.89 53.05
CA GLU A 159 19.45 13.04 54.30
C GLU A 159 20.04 12.17 55.42
N GLU A 160 20.35 10.91 55.11
CA GLU A 160 21.05 10.02 56.04
C GLU A 160 22.41 10.59 56.48
N VAL A 161 23.18 11.20 55.55
CA VAL A 161 24.45 11.85 55.88
C VAL A 161 24.24 13.06 56.79
N LYS A 162 23.23 13.91 56.54
CA LYS A 162 22.91 15.05 57.43
C LYS A 162 22.56 14.59 58.84
N VAL A 163 21.74 13.54 58.96
CA VAL A 163 21.39 12.96 60.26
C VAL A 163 22.63 12.41 60.96
N CYS A 164 23.49 11.67 60.26
CA CYS A 164 24.75 11.16 60.80
C CYS A 164 25.68 12.28 61.30
N VAL A 165 25.80 13.37 60.54
CA VAL A 165 26.62 14.53 60.94
C VAL A 165 26.05 15.21 62.17
N ALA A 166 24.72 15.41 62.25
CA ALA A 166 24.07 15.97 63.42
C ALA A 166 24.29 15.10 64.66
N ARG A 167 24.07 13.79 64.55
CA ARG A 167 24.29 12.82 65.63
C ARG A 167 25.75 12.74 66.07
N ASN A 168 26.69 12.82 65.14
CA ASN A 168 28.11 12.87 65.47
C ASN A 168 28.46 14.12 66.28
N ARG A 169 27.90 15.29 65.91
CA ARG A 169 28.05 16.52 66.68
C ARG A 169 27.46 16.39 68.08
N ASP A 170 26.25 15.85 68.20
CA ASP A 170 25.58 15.65 69.50
C ASP A 170 26.41 14.71 70.41
N MET A 171 26.98 13.64 69.83
CA MET A 171 27.88 12.72 70.53
C MET A 171 29.17 13.41 70.99
N TYR A 172 29.74 14.28 70.16
CA TYR A 172 30.94 15.05 70.49
C TYR A 172 30.67 16.09 71.60
N GLU A 173 29.51 16.73 71.59
CA GLU A 173 29.08 17.65 72.64
C GLU A 173 28.84 16.92 73.97
N ALA A 174 28.12 15.78 73.95
CA ALA A 174 27.96 14.93 75.14
C ALA A 174 29.32 14.48 75.71
N GLY A 175 30.27 14.08 74.84
CA GLY A 175 31.63 13.74 75.26
C GLY A 175 32.37 14.90 75.93
N LYS A 176 32.22 16.13 75.42
CA LYS A 176 32.78 17.33 76.05
C LYS A 176 32.12 17.65 77.39
N GLU A 177 30.81 17.49 77.51
CA GLU A 177 30.11 17.68 78.78
C GLU A 177 30.58 16.68 79.85
N ILE A 178 30.82 15.42 79.48
CA ILE A 178 31.37 14.40 80.38
C ILE A 178 32.79 14.80 80.84
N LEU A 179 33.63 15.26 79.91
CA LEU A 179 34.99 15.68 80.23
C LEU A 179 34.98 16.89 81.18
N HIS A 180 34.15 17.89 80.89
CA HIS A 180 33.97 19.06 81.75
C HIS A 180 33.41 18.69 83.13
N ALA A 181 32.45 17.76 83.19
CA ALA A 181 31.93 17.26 84.48
C ALA A 181 33.05 16.63 85.30
N TYR A 182 33.94 15.83 84.69
CA TYR A 182 35.10 15.26 85.36
C TYR A 182 36.09 16.33 85.84
N GLU A 183 36.36 17.37 85.04
CA GLU A 183 37.20 18.50 85.44
C GLU A 183 36.60 19.32 86.60
N SER A 184 35.27 19.41 86.68
CA SER A 184 34.58 20.18 87.72
C SER A 184 34.46 19.47 89.07
N ILE A 185 34.77 18.16 89.15
CA ILE A 185 34.76 17.41 90.42
C ILE A 185 35.91 17.91 91.30
N SER A 186 35.57 18.56 92.42
CA SER A 186 36.55 19.07 93.36
C SER A 186 37.04 17.99 94.33
N THR A 187 38.19 18.19 94.96
CA THR A 187 38.68 17.33 96.05
C THR A 187 37.70 17.23 97.24
N GLY A 188 36.84 18.24 97.43
CA GLY A 188 35.76 18.21 98.42
C GLY A 188 34.63 17.24 98.07
N ASP A 189 34.27 17.13 96.79
CA ASP A 189 33.26 16.18 96.30
C ASP A 189 33.74 14.73 96.45
N ILE A 190 35.04 14.48 96.21
CA ILE A 190 35.66 13.16 96.40
C ILE A 190 35.62 12.74 97.88
N LEU A 191 35.83 13.67 98.81
CA LEU A 191 35.75 13.40 100.25
C LEU A 191 34.31 13.09 100.68
N ALA A 192 33.32 13.80 100.11
CA ALA A 192 31.91 13.55 100.37
C ALA A 192 31.47 12.16 99.89
N ILE A 193 31.90 11.70 98.71
CA ILE A 193 31.58 10.36 98.18
C ILE A 193 32.10 9.23 99.09
N LYS A 194 33.23 9.42 99.77
CA LYS A 194 33.85 8.39 100.63
C LYS A 194 33.23 8.27 102.02
N GLN A 195 32.31 9.15 102.40
CA GLN A 195 31.67 9.06 103.71
C GLN A 195 30.49 8.07 103.71
N PRO A 196 30.37 7.19 104.72
CA PRO A 196 29.37 6.11 104.75
C PRO A 196 27.91 6.60 104.81
N PHE A 197 27.66 7.89 105.09
CA PHE A 197 26.31 8.49 105.16
C PHE A 197 25.96 9.43 103.99
N ALA A 198 26.85 9.58 103.00
CA ALA A 198 26.66 10.50 101.87
C ALA A 198 25.78 9.92 100.73
N GLY A 199 24.69 9.22 101.07
CA GLY A 199 23.80 8.57 100.09
C GLY A 199 23.26 9.54 99.02
N LYS A 200 22.97 10.79 99.40
CA LYS A 200 22.50 11.83 98.46
C LYS A 200 23.53 12.18 97.38
N ALA A 201 24.83 12.22 97.73
CA ALA A 201 25.88 12.50 96.75
C ALA A 201 26.01 11.35 95.74
N ARG A 202 25.97 10.10 96.21
CA ARG A 202 26.06 8.90 95.34
C ARG A 202 24.92 8.85 94.32
N VAL A 203 23.67 9.09 94.76
CA VAL A 203 22.51 9.12 93.86
C VAL A 203 22.65 10.24 92.80
N ARG A 204 23.16 11.42 93.16
CA ARG A 204 23.41 12.49 92.18
C ARG A 204 24.42 12.12 91.11
N PHE A 205 25.49 11.41 91.48
CA PHE A 205 26.47 10.92 90.51
C PHE A 205 25.90 9.81 89.63
N GLU A 206 25.08 8.91 90.17
CA GLU A 206 24.37 7.89 89.39
C GLU A 206 23.37 8.52 88.41
N GLU A 207 22.58 9.51 88.85
CA GLU A 207 21.66 10.28 88.00
C GLU A 207 22.42 10.98 86.85
N GLN A 208 23.56 11.61 87.14
CA GLN A 208 24.39 12.24 86.10
C GLN A 208 24.99 11.22 85.14
N ALA A 209 25.54 10.11 85.64
CA ALA A 209 26.08 9.06 84.80
C ALA A 209 25.02 8.46 83.87
N GLN A 210 23.80 8.27 84.38
CA GLN A 210 22.66 7.80 83.61
C GLN A 210 22.24 8.83 82.55
N ALA A 211 22.16 10.12 82.91
CA ALA A 211 21.82 11.18 81.96
C ALA A 211 22.85 11.30 80.81
N TYR A 212 24.14 11.09 81.09
CA TYR A 212 25.17 11.05 80.04
C TYR A 212 25.08 9.77 79.20
N GLY A 213 24.78 8.64 79.82
CA GLY A 213 24.51 7.37 79.13
C GLY A 213 23.36 7.49 78.14
N ASP A 214 22.26 8.11 78.56
CA ASP A 214 21.08 8.35 77.72
C ASP A 214 21.43 9.27 76.53
N LYS A 215 22.17 10.36 76.76
CA LYS A 215 22.64 11.26 75.68
C LYS A 215 23.51 10.54 74.64
N LEU A 216 24.47 9.73 75.10
CA LEU A 216 25.34 8.94 74.22
C LEU A 216 24.56 7.87 73.45
N TYR A 217 23.59 7.24 74.10
CA TYR A 217 22.72 6.24 73.49
C TYR A 217 21.81 6.85 72.41
N ASP A 218 21.16 7.98 72.72
CA ASP A 218 20.29 8.70 71.78
C ASP A 218 21.06 9.30 70.59
N ALA A 219 22.31 9.68 70.79
CA ALA A 219 23.19 10.18 69.74
C ALA A 219 23.79 9.08 68.86
N GLN A 220 23.66 7.80 69.22
CA GLN A 220 24.23 6.71 68.44
C GLN A 220 23.46 6.49 67.13
N VAL A 221 24.18 6.41 66.02
CA VAL A 221 23.58 6.05 64.72
C VAL A 221 23.25 4.55 64.73
N PRO A 222 21.98 4.15 64.53
CA PRO A 222 21.60 2.75 64.55
C PRO A 222 22.29 1.96 63.43
N ARG A 223 22.67 0.71 63.72
CA ARG A 223 23.45 -0.16 62.81
C ARG A 223 22.77 -0.41 61.46
N SER A 224 21.44 -0.30 61.40
CA SER A 224 20.67 -0.40 60.15
C SER A 224 20.92 0.78 59.20
N GLN A 225 21.18 1.98 59.72
CA GLN A 225 21.54 3.16 58.93
C GLN A 225 23.01 3.09 58.47
N ALA A 226 23.91 2.53 59.29
CA ALA A 226 25.32 2.35 58.92
C ALA A 226 25.55 1.26 57.85
N ALA A 227 24.70 0.23 57.77
CA ALA A 227 24.78 -0.82 56.75
C ALA A 227 24.17 -0.40 55.38
N ALA A 228 23.23 0.55 55.39
CA ALA A 228 22.65 1.10 54.16
C ALA A 228 23.65 1.94 53.36
N THR A 229 24.66 2.53 54.02
CA THR A 229 25.68 3.36 53.38
C THR A 229 26.86 2.57 52.80
N SER A 230 26.97 1.27 53.10
CA SER A 230 28.13 0.43 52.75
C SER A 230 27.87 -0.59 51.63
N LYS A 231 26.66 -0.60 51.05
CA LYS A 231 26.35 -1.48 49.91
C LYS A 231 26.62 -0.71 48.61
N PRO A 232 27.51 -1.20 47.73
CA PRO A 232 27.84 -0.55 46.47
C PRO A 232 26.65 -0.50 45.52
#